data_AF-A0A075IL77-F1
#
_entry.id   AF-A0A075IL77-F1
#
_cell.length_a   1.000
_cell.length_b   1.000
_cell.length_c   1.000
_cell.angle_alpha   90.00
_cell.angle_beta   90.00
_cell.angle_gamma   90.00
#
_symmetry.space_group_name_H-M   'P 1'
#
loop_
_entity.id
_entity.type
_entity.pdbx_description
1 polymer ?
#
loop_
_entity_poly.entity_id
_entity_poly.type
_entity_poly.pdbx_seq_one_letter_code
_entity_poly.pdbx_strand_id
1 'polypeptide(L)'
;MITLEDFYAVMCAMMPLYFAMFLAYGSVKWWKIFTPEQCSGINRFVAAFAVPVLSFHFISQNNPYEMDSRFILADTVSKLLVLLALGLWASSSAACR
;
A
#
# COMPACT_ATOMS: atom_id res chain seq x y z
N MET A 1 15.23 19.86 13.12
CA MET A 1 15.77 20.14 11.77
C MET A 1 16.33 18.82 11.27
N ILE A 2 15.89 18.34 10.10
CA ILE A 2 16.32 17.03 9.57
C ILE A 2 17.83 17.06 9.37
N THR A 3 18.52 16.11 10.00
CA THR A 3 19.97 15.94 9.86
C THR A 3 20.29 15.09 8.64
N LEU A 4 21.54 15.16 8.16
CA LEU A 4 22.02 14.30 7.07
C LEU A 4 21.93 12.80 7.42
N GLU A 5 22.00 12.47 8.71
CA GLU A 5 21.89 11.12 9.23
C GLU A 5 20.45 10.59 9.13
N ASP A 6 19.45 11.42 9.46
CA ASP A 6 18.03 11.11 9.23
C ASP A 6 17.76 10.85 7.74
N PHE A 7 18.37 11.65 6.86
CA PHE A 7 18.25 11.47 5.41
C PHE A 7 18.85 10.14 4.95
N TYR A 8 20.03 9.77 5.46
CA TYR A 8 20.66 8.48 5.15
C TYR A 8 19.80 7.30 5.62
N ALA A 9 19.23 7.37 6.82
CA ALA A 9 18.34 6.33 7.35
C ALA A 9 17.09 6.14 6.48
N VAL A 10 16.47 7.24 6.04
CA VAL A 10 15.31 7.19 5.14
C VAL A 10 15.69 6.60 3.78
N MET A 11 16.81 7.03 3.19
CA MET A 11 17.27 6.47 1.91
C MET A 11 17.59 4.98 2.01
N CYS A 12 18.24 4.55 3.09
CA CYS A 12 18.55 3.15 3.34
C CYS A 12 17.26 2.31 3.47
N ALA A 13 16.23 2.83 4.13
CA ALA A 13 14.93 2.16 4.25
C ALA A 13 14.16 2.09 2.92
N MET A 14 14.26 3.10 2.06
CA MET A 14 13.53 3.15 0.78
C MET A 14 14.26 2.41 -0.36
N MET A 15 15.59 2.31 -0.31
CA MET A 15 16.42 1.73 -1.37
C MET A 15 15.99 0.31 -1.79
N PRO A 16 15.70 -0.64 -0.88
CA PRO A 16 15.30 -1.99 -1.27
C PRO A 16 14.03 -2.01 -2.13
N LEU A 17 13.07 -1.16 -1.81
CA LEU A 17 11.80 -1.07 -2.53
C LEU A 17 11.99 -0.56 -3.96
N TYR A 18 12.71 0.56 -4.11
CA TYR A 18 12.97 1.13 -5.44
C TYR A 18 13.86 0.26 -6.30
N PHE A 19 14.86 -0.38 -5.68
CA PHE A 19 15.71 -1.34 -6.37
C PHE A 19 14.92 -2.51 -6.93
N ALA A 20 14.00 -3.09 -6.13
CA ALA A 20 13.11 -4.14 -6.58
C ALA A 20 12.21 -3.69 -7.75
N MET A 21 11.63 -2.49 -7.67
CA MET A 21 10.81 -1.94 -8.76
C MET A 21 11.60 -1.74 -10.06
N PHE A 22 12.84 -1.25 -9.97
CA PHE A 22 13.70 -1.04 -11.13
C PHE A 22 14.05 -2.37 -11.81
N LEU A 23 14.43 -3.39 -11.02
CA LEU A 23 14.71 -4.73 -11.54
C LEU A 23 13.48 -5.36 -12.21
N ALA A 24 12.30 -5.23 -11.60
CA ALA A 24 11.06 -5.71 -12.19
C ALA A 24 10.79 -5.05 -13.54
N TYR A 25 10.96 -3.72 -13.63
CA TYR A 25 10.79 -2.98 -14.89
C TYR A 25 11.82 -3.36 -15.96
N GLY A 26 13.11 -3.45 -15.58
CA GLY A 26 14.18 -3.86 -16.49
C GLY A 26 13.99 -5.28 -17.03
N SER A 27 13.50 -6.20 -16.20
CA SER A 27 13.20 -7.58 -16.58
C SER A 27 12.13 -7.67 -17.68
N VAL A 28 11.06 -6.87 -17.56
CA VAL A 28 9.99 -6.85 -18.56
C VAL A 28 10.42 -6.12 -19.84
N LYS A 29 11.10 -4.97 -19.71
CA LYS A 29 11.42 -4.10 -20.85
C LYS A 29 12.61 -4.56 -21.69
N TRP A 30 13.71 -4.97 -21.05
CA TRP A 30 14.96 -5.27 -21.75
C TRP A 30 15.20 -6.76 -21.94
N TRP A 31 14.89 -7.58 -20.94
CA TRP A 31 15.13 -9.02 -21.01
C TRP A 31 13.91 -9.86 -21.43
N LYS A 32 12.69 -9.28 -21.45
CA LYS A 32 11.42 -9.97 -21.81
C LYS A 32 11.22 -11.32 -21.09
N ILE A 33 11.76 -11.48 -19.88
CA ILE A 33 11.69 -12.74 -19.13
C ILE A 33 10.25 -13.03 -18.69
N PHE A 34 9.47 -11.99 -18.43
CA PHE A 34 8.06 -12.09 -18.05
C PHE A 34 7.15 -11.61 -19.17
N THR A 35 6.20 -12.46 -19.58
CA THR A 35 5.10 -12.06 -20.47
C THR A 35 4.07 -11.23 -19.71
N PRO A 36 3.32 -10.33 -20.39
CA PRO A 36 2.31 -9.48 -19.75
C PRO A 36 1.26 -10.28 -18.97
N GLU A 37 0.90 -11.47 -19.45
CA GLU A 37 -0.04 -12.37 -18.76
C GLU A 37 0.52 -12.89 -17.43
N GLN A 38 1.81 -13.24 -17.36
CA GLN A 38 2.43 -13.65 -16.11
C GLN A 38 2.56 -12.49 -15.13
N CYS A 39 2.82 -11.27 -15.63
CA CYS A 39 2.87 -10.07 -14.79
C CYS A 39 1.49 -9.74 -14.19
N SER A 40 0.41 -9.93 -14.96
CA SER A 40 -0.97 -9.82 -14.47
C SER A 40 -1.28 -10.87 -13.40
N GLY A 41 -0.85 -12.12 -13.61
CA GLY A 41 -0.95 -13.19 -12.63
C GLY A 41 -0.24 -12.86 -11.30
N ILE A 42 0.99 -12.34 -11.37
CA ILE A 42 1.75 -11.90 -10.20
C ILE A 42 1.03 -10.76 -9.49
N ASN A 43 0.54 -9.74 -10.22
CA ASN A 43 -0.16 -8.61 -9.60
C ASN A 43 -1.44 -9.07 -8.88
N ARG A 44 -2.18 -10.02 -9.46
CA ARG A 44 -3.38 -10.59 -8.84
C ARG A 44 -3.05 -11.42 -7.60
N PHE A 45 -1.96 -12.18 -7.63
CA PHE A 45 -1.47 -12.91 -6.45
C PHE A 45 -1.03 -11.96 -5.33
N VAL A 46 -0.28 -10.90 -5.66
CA VAL A 46 0.16 -9.88 -4.71
C VAL A 46 -1.05 -9.19 -4.07
N ALA A 47 -2.02 -8.78 -4.88
CA ALA A 47 -3.23 -8.13 -4.39
C ALA A 47 -4.09 -9.05 -3.50
N ALA A 48 -4.17 -10.34 -3.82
CA ALA A 48 -5.00 -11.29 -3.08
C ALA A 48 -4.34 -11.85 -1.81
N PHE A 49 -3.02 -12.04 -1.81
CA PHE A 49 -2.32 -12.75 -0.72
C PHE A 49 -1.27 -11.87 -0.03
N ALA A 50 -0.34 -11.28 -0.77
CA ALA A 50 0.77 -10.55 -0.16
C ALA A 50 0.30 -9.28 0.55
N VAL A 51 -0.58 -8.49 -0.09
CA VAL A 51 -1.10 -7.24 0.48
C VAL A 51 -1.86 -7.50 1.78
N PRO A 52 -2.86 -8.40 1.84
CA PRO A 52 -3.57 -8.67 3.09
C PRO A 52 -2.67 -9.23 4.20
N VAL A 53 -1.74 -10.12 3.89
CA VAL A 53 -0.81 -10.71 4.88
C VAL A 53 0.14 -9.66 5.44
N LEU A 54 0.71 -8.82 4.57
CA LEU A 54 1.59 -7.74 4.98
C LEU A 54 0.83 -6.73 5.85
N SER A 55 -0.40 -6.37 5.47
CA SER A 55 -1.27 -5.53 6.29
C SER A 55 -1.54 -6.15 7.66
N PHE A 56 -1.84 -7.46 7.73
CA PHE A 56 -2.04 -8.14 9.01
C PHE A 56 -0.77 -8.14 9.88
N HIS A 57 0.39 -8.37 9.28
CA HIS A 57 1.67 -8.32 9.99
C HIS A 57 1.93 -6.93 10.59
N PHE A 58 1.72 -5.86 9.80
CA PHE A 58 1.89 -4.49 10.30
C PHE A 58 0.87 -4.12 11.38
N ILE A 59 -0.40 -4.54 11.22
CA ILE A 59 -1.45 -4.23 12.20
C ILE A 59 -1.26 -5.01 13.50
N SER A 60 -0.85 -6.28 13.44
CA SER A 60 -0.70 -7.13 14.63
C SER A 60 0.50 -6.74 15.51
N GLN A 61 1.54 -6.14 14.92
CA GLN A 61 2.67 -5.58 15.66
C GLN A 61 2.41 -4.19 16.22
N ASN A 62 1.29 -3.55 15.84
CA ASN A 62 0.94 -2.22 16.31
C ASN A 62 0.11 -2.31 17.59
N ASN A 63 0.62 -1.74 18.69
CA ASN A 63 -0.10 -1.69 19.96
C ASN A 63 -1.03 -0.47 20.00
N PRO A 64 -2.36 -0.63 19.90
CA PRO A 64 -3.30 0.49 19.84
C PRO A 64 -3.37 1.29 21.15
N TYR A 65 -2.87 0.75 22.26
CA TYR A 65 -2.89 1.42 23.58
C TYR A 65 -1.72 2.40 23.78
N GLU A 66 -0.65 2.28 23.01
CA GLU A 66 0.50 3.21 23.04
C GLU A 66 0.45 4.27 21.93
N MET A 67 -0.53 4.19 21.03
CA MET A 67 -0.72 5.14 19.95
C MET A 67 -1.36 6.46 20.42
N ASP A 68 -1.02 7.57 19.77
CA ASP A 68 -1.62 8.88 20.03
C ASP A 68 -3.13 8.85 19.74
N SER A 69 -3.94 9.03 20.78
CA SER A 69 -5.41 9.03 20.69
C SER A 69 -5.98 10.02 19.67
N ARG A 70 -5.31 11.15 19.42
CA ARG A 70 -5.73 12.14 18.40
C ARG A 70 -5.49 11.61 16.99
N PHE A 71 -4.40 10.87 16.79
CA PHE A 71 -4.10 10.24 15.51
C PHE A 71 -5.13 9.13 15.18
N ILE A 72 -5.48 8.31 16.18
CA ILE A 72 -6.51 7.27 16.03
C ILE A 72 -7.86 7.90 15.67
N LEU A 73 -8.23 9.00 16.35
CA LEU A 73 -9.50 9.69 16.11
C LEU A 73 -9.53 10.34 14.72
N ALA A 74 -8.44 10.96 14.29
CA ALA A 74 -8.33 11.54 12.95
C ALA A 74 -8.40 10.47 11.85
N ASP A 75 -7.72 9.34 12.02
CA ASP A 75 -7.74 8.22 11.08
C ASP A 75 -9.15 7.59 10.98
N THR A 76 -9.83 7.38 12.10
CA THR A 76 -11.19 6.82 12.12
C THR A 76 -12.21 7.74 11.46
N VAL A 77 -12.16 9.05 11.73
CA VAL A 77 -13.03 10.04 11.05
C VAL A 77 -12.77 10.06 9.55
N SER A 78 -11.48 10.05 9.14
CA SER A 78 -11.11 10.06 7.72
C SER A 78 -11.60 8.80 6.99
N LYS A 79 -11.44 7.61 7.59
CA LYS A 79 -11.95 6.36 7.04
C LYS A 79 -13.48 6.35 6.95
N LEU A 80 -14.19 6.87 7.95
CA LEU A 80 -15.65 7.00 7.94
C LEU A 80 -16.14 7.88 6.78
N LEU A 81 -15.51 9.04 6.57
CA LEU A 81 -15.87 9.94 5.47
C LEU A 81 -15.70 9.28 4.10
N VAL A 82 -14.59 8.57 3.89
CA VAL A 82 -14.33 7.83 2.64
C VAL A 82 -15.36 6.72 2.43
N LEU A 83 -15.70 5.97 3.48
CA LEU A 83 -16.72 4.91 3.39
C LEU A 83 -18.11 5.47 3.10
N LEU A 84 -18.49 6.60 3.68
CA LEU A 84 -19.75 7.28 3.38
C LEU A 84 -19.78 7.75 1.92
N ALA A 85 -18.69 8.35 1.43
CA ALA A 85 -18.61 8.79 0.04
C ALA A 85 -18.73 7.60 -0.94
N LEU A 86 -18.03 6.50 -0.67
CA LEU A 86 -18.12 5.28 -1.48
C LEU A 86 -19.51 4.62 -1.37
N GLY A 87 -20.14 4.63 -0.20
CA GLY A 87 -21.48 4.09 0.01
C GLY A 87 -22.55 4.90 -0.74
N LEU A 88 -22.46 6.22 -0.70
CA LEU A 88 -23.33 7.11 -1.47
C LEU A 88 -23.12 6.93 -2.98
N TRP A 89 -21.86 6.81 -3.43
CA TRP A 89 -21.54 6.50 -4.82
C TRP A 89 -22.10 5.15 -5.26
N ALA A 90 -21.95 4.11 -4.45
CA ALA A 90 -22.48 2.78 -4.74
C ALA A 90 -24.02 2.80 -4.82
N SER A 91 -24.67 3.53 -3.92
CA SER A 91 -26.13 3.70 -3.90
C SER A 91 -26.64 4.44 -5.15
N SER A 92 -25.99 5.54 -5.54
CA SER A 92 -26.36 6.28 -6.76
C SER A 92 -26.07 5.49 -8.03
N SER A 93 -25.00 4.70 -8.05
CA SER A 93 -24.67 3.80 -9.17
C SER A 93 -25.66 2.64 -9.28
N ALA A 94 -26.15 2.11 -8.16
CA ALA A 94 -27.17 1.07 -8.12
C ALA A 94 -28.56 1.60 -8.49
N ALA A 95 -28.87 2.86 -8.19
CA ALA A 95 -30.10 3.53 -8.62
C ALA A 95 -30.12 3.82 -10.14
N CYS A 96 -28.99 3.71 -10.84
CA CYS A 96 -28.84 3.92 -12.28
C CYS A 96 -28.68 2.60 -13.07
N ARG A 97 -28.94 1.44 -12.45
CA ARG A 97 -29.06 0.13 -13.10
C ARG A 97 -30.50 -0.36 -12.99
#